data_AF-A0A540VJW7-F1
#
_entry.id   AF-A0A540VJW7-F1
#
_cell.length_a   1.000
_cell.length_b   1.000
_cell.length_c   1.000
_cell.angle_alpha   90.00
_cell.angle_beta   90.00
_cell.angle_gamma   90.00
#
_symmetry.space_group_name_H-M   'P 1'
#
loop_
_entity.id
_entity.type
_entity.pdbx_description
1 polymer ?
#
loop_
_entity_poly.entity_id
_entity_poly.type
_entity_poly.pdbx_seq_one_letter_code
_entity_poly.pdbx_strand_id
1 'polypeptide(L)'
;MRRRAPIFLSSRLLVALALMGALLLAGCGRNQEETAPPATPAPAAAETPAPDQPTPTPTGAPAEAPAAATPQAQAPAAEKVPPPEGLERGPVSEIPPVERVDMYDAPPPMEIDPDKYYYATFVTDRGNIKVQLFAKRAPNTVNNFVFLARQGFYDNTIFHRVLDGFMAQGGDPTGTGTGGPGYEFADEFYPGLNFDRPGLLAMANRGPNTNGSQFFITFAPTEWLNGQHTIFGEVIEGADVLDKLTRRDPIQQADIQGDTLYTVIIEESESSILPTPTPSPPTPTPTPTPTPFAPTSLEGERPLAQLDPAERANYFNIPPEMVIDPAQRYGAVIRTTKGDLTVELYADKAPVAVNNFVVLVNLGFYDQTPITLVRPDDSIIIGVPDNNPLNDAGYKLAAEVGTDIEAGIGALTYIPYERLADGTIMSSSSQLLIALIDPPAEANNTFSFFGQVTDGLELLNELTTEDVIESITITTSDAAAE
;
A
#
# COMPACT_ATOMS: atom_id res chain seq x y z
N MET A 1 -62.01 -12.06 34.97
CA MET A 1 -61.17 -11.12 34.18
C MET A 1 -60.00 -11.88 33.54
N ARG A 2 -59.49 -11.38 32.41
CA ARG A 2 -58.19 -11.67 31.75
C ARG A 2 -57.54 -13.05 31.98
N ARG A 3 -57.62 -13.92 30.96
CA ARG A 3 -56.61 -14.96 30.69
C ARG A 3 -55.28 -14.29 30.30
N ARG A 4 -54.15 -14.98 30.47
CA ARG A 4 -52.90 -14.75 29.72
C ARG A 4 -52.53 -16.03 28.98
N ALA A 5 -52.07 -15.90 27.74
CA ALA A 5 -51.49 -16.96 26.93
C ALA A 5 -50.00 -16.62 26.68
N PRO A 6 -49.13 -17.60 26.38
CA PRO A 6 -47.74 -17.32 26.06
C PRO A 6 -47.63 -16.67 24.67
N ILE A 7 -46.65 -15.79 24.52
CA ILE A 7 -46.22 -15.27 23.22
C ILE A 7 -44.86 -15.90 22.92
N PHE A 8 -44.76 -16.64 21.82
CA PHE A 8 -43.47 -17.03 21.25
C PHE A 8 -42.80 -15.78 20.67
N LEU A 9 -41.52 -15.58 20.99
CA LEU A 9 -40.67 -14.61 20.29
C LEU A 9 -39.65 -15.38 19.48
N SER A 10 -39.70 -15.25 18.16
CA SER A 10 -38.83 -15.97 17.22
C SER A 10 -37.45 -15.32 17.15
N SER A 11 -36.39 -16.08 17.43
CA SER A 11 -35.01 -15.59 17.28
C SER A 11 -34.60 -15.48 15.81
N ARG A 12 -34.75 -14.29 15.23
CA ARG A 12 -34.19 -13.87 13.93
C ARG A 12 -34.03 -12.34 13.87
N LEU A 13 -33.04 -11.78 14.58
CA LEU A 13 -32.57 -10.40 14.37
C LEU A 13 -31.18 -10.17 15.00
N LEU A 14 -30.10 -10.60 14.34
CA LEU A 14 -28.71 -10.23 14.70
C LEU A 14 -27.66 -10.68 13.65
N VAL A 15 -27.74 -10.11 12.44
CA VAL A 15 -26.65 -10.16 11.43
C VAL A 15 -26.63 -8.82 10.67
N ALA A 16 -25.91 -7.83 11.19
CA ALA A 16 -25.73 -6.51 10.54
C ALA A 16 -24.60 -5.66 11.18
N LEU A 17 -23.48 -6.27 11.63
CA LEU A 17 -22.27 -5.52 12.01
C LEU A 17 -21.01 -6.42 12.05
N ALA A 18 -20.48 -6.79 10.89
CA ALA A 18 -19.26 -7.60 10.78
C ALA A 18 -18.57 -7.42 9.42
N LEU A 19 -17.79 -6.34 9.24
CA LEU A 19 -17.03 -6.14 8.00
C LEU A 19 -15.71 -5.36 8.17
N MET A 20 -14.93 -5.69 9.21
CA MET A 20 -13.47 -5.72 9.11
C MET A 20 -12.85 -6.52 10.27
N GLY A 21 -12.00 -7.51 9.94
CA GLY A 21 -11.17 -8.24 10.91
C GLY A 21 -11.49 -9.73 11.08
N ALA A 22 -10.77 -10.58 10.35
CA ALA A 22 -10.14 -11.82 10.85
C ALA A 22 -9.52 -12.69 9.72
N LEU A 23 -8.19 -12.63 9.56
CA LEU A 23 -7.36 -13.70 8.97
C LEU A 23 -5.88 -13.33 9.27
N LEU A 24 -5.07 -14.09 10.01
CA LEU A 24 -5.32 -15.20 10.94
C LEU A 24 -4.59 -14.92 12.26
N LEU A 25 -4.99 -15.59 13.36
CA LEU A 25 -4.04 -16.26 14.24
C LEU A 25 -4.76 -17.27 15.16
N ALA A 26 -4.25 -18.50 15.23
CA ALA A 26 -4.69 -19.53 16.16
C ALA A 26 -3.49 -20.04 16.96
N GLY A 27 -3.48 -19.89 18.29
CA GLY A 27 -2.28 -20.16 19.10
C GLY A 27 -2.41 -20.10 20.62
N CYS A 28 -3.04 -21.12 21.22
CA CYS A 28 -2.72 -21.74 22.52
C CYS A 28 -2.59 -20.93 23.85
N GLY A 29 -3.40 -21.32 24.87
CA GLY A 29 -3.15 -21.10 26.31
C GLY A 29 -4.45 -21.13 27.15
N ARG A 30 -4.78 -22.20 27.90
CA ARG A 30 -4.42 -22.51 29.32
C ARG A 30 -4.92 -21.46 30.33
N ASN A 31 -5.52 -21.76 31.50
CA ASN A 31 -5.73 -22.96 32.36
C ASN A 31 -6.93 -22.65 33.32
N GLN A 32 -7.51 -23.48 34.21
CA GLN A 32 -7.66 -24.93 34.55
C GLN A 32 -8.69 -25.02 35.71
N GLU A 33 -9.45 -26.13 35.91
CA GLU A 33 -9.80 -26.72 37.25
C GLU A 33 -10.69 -27.99 37.19
N GLU A 34 -10.28 -29.02 37.94
CA GLU A 34 -11.02 -30.08 38.71
C GLU A 34 -12.13 -30.99 38.09
N THR A 35 -12.33 -32.27 38.48
CA THR A 35 -11.78 -33.17 39.55
C THR A 35 -11.34 -34.57 38.99
N ALA A 36 -10.98 -35.54 39.85
CA ALA A 36 -10.24 -36.79 39.52
C ALA A 36 -10.93 -38.10 40.09
N PRO A 37 -10.26 -39.27 40.28
CA PRO A 37 -9.57 -40.24 39.39
C PRO A 37 -10.21 -41.67 39.57
N PRO A 38 -9.53 -42.87 39.66
CA PRO A 38 -8.24 -43.39 39.13
C PRO A 38 -8.32 -44.81 38.45
N ALA A 39 -7.25 -45.27 37.77
CA ALA A 39 -6.74 -46.68 37.79
C ALA A 39 -5.48 -46.91 36.90
N THR A 40 -4.59 -47.82 37.31
CA THR A 40 -3.31 -48.25 36.65
C THR A 40 -2.93 -49.62 37.26
N PRO A 41 -2.39 -50.67 36.56
CA PRO A 41 -1.08 -50.65 35.87
C PRO A 41 -0.90 -51.55 34.62
N ALA A 42 0.37 -51.67 34.18
CA ALA A 42 0.92 -52.34 32.98
C ALA A 42 1.12 -53.90 33.16
N PRO A 43 1.83 -54.71 32.31
CA PRO A 43 2.90 -54.36 31.35
C PRO A 43 3.05 -55.12 29.98
N ALA A 44 3.90 -54.53 29.13
CA ALA A 44 4.90 -55.09 28.19
C ALA A 44 4.67 -56.39 27.36
N ALA A 45 4.88 -56.25 26.04
CA ALA A 45 5.57 -57.20 25.15
C ALA A 45 6.16 -56.45 23.93
N ALA A 46 7.13 -57.02 23.21
CA ALA A 46 7.74 -56.42 22.01
C ALA A 46 8.26 -57.49 21.04
N GLU A 47 8.15 -57.26 19.72
CA GLU A 47 8.81 -58.02 18.65
C GLU A 47 8.83 -57.20 17.33
N THR A 48 9.58 -57.65 16.31
CA THR A 48 10.17 -56.77 15.25
C THR A 48 9.74 -57.17 13.79
N PRO A 49 10.35 -56.77 12.63
CA PRO A 49 9.63 -55.98 11.61
C PRO A 49 9.64 -56.54 10.15
N ALA A 50 9.29 -55.66 9.17
CA ALA A 50 9.48 -55.73 7.70
C ALA A 50 8.38 -56.47 6.87
N PRO A 51 8.29 -56.34 5.51
CA PRO A 51 9.10 -55.55 4.55
C PRO A 51 8.30 -54.69 3.52
N ASP A 52 8.98 -54.16 2.48
CA ASP A 52 8.46 -53.37 1.33
C ASP A 52 7.51 -54.09 0.35
N GLN A 53 6.82 -53.30 -0.52
CA GLN A 53 6.52 -53.47 -1.98
C GLN A 53 5.34 -52.50 -2.39
N PRO A 54 4.94 -52.31 -3.68
CA PRO A 54 5.55 -51.34 -4.60
C PRO A 54 4.54 -50.38 -5.32
N THR A 55 5.06 -49.44 -6.13
CA THR A 55 4.28 -48.46 -6.92
C THR A 55 3.76 -49.00 -8.26
N PRO A 56 2.62 -48.52 -8.77
CA PRO A 56 2.35 -48.44 -10.21
C PRO A 56 1.96 -47.02 -10.70
N THR A 57 2.39 -46.67 -11.91
CA THR A 57 2.15 -45.38 -12.60
C THR A 57 0.95 -45.45 -13.56
N PRO A 58 0.31 -44.31 -13.90
CA PRO A 58 -0.36 -44.10 -15.19
C PRO A 58 0.44 -43.20 -16.15
N THR A 59 0.23 -43.33 -17.46
CA THR A 59 1.11 -42.82 -18.53
C THR A 59 0.43 -41.77 -19.42
N GLY A 60 1.19 -40.76 -19.89
CA GLY A 60 0.80 -39.85 -20.98
C GLY A 60 1.00 -38.37 -20.63
N ALA A 61 2.23 -37.85 -20.59
CA ALA A 61 3.06 -37.39 -21.71
C ALA A 61 2.95 -35.86 -21.93
N PRO A 62 4.04 -35.13 -22.31
CA PRO A 62 4.24 -33.78 -21.80
C PRO A 62 4.18 -32.65 -22.85
N ALA A 63 3.93 -31.43 -22.39
CA ALA A 63 4.41 -30.20 -23.03
C ALA A 63 5.79 -29.82 -22.44
N GLU A 64 6.62 -29.13 -23.22
CA GLU A 64 8.01 -28.85 -22.86
C GLU A 64 8.14 -27.83 -21.70
N ALA A 65 8.96 -28.16 -20.71
CA ALA A 65 9.43 -27.21 -19.70
C ALA A 65 10.72 -26.52 -20.20
N PRO A 66 10.92 -25.22 -19.95
CA PRO A 66 12.18 -24.55 -20.25
C PRO A 66 13.33 -25.17 -19.45
N ALA A 67 14.54 -25.13 -20.02
CA ALA A 67 15.68 -25.90 -19.52
C ALA A 67 16.10 -25.50 -18.09
N ALA A 68 16.47 -26.51 -17.29
CA ALA A 68 16.95 -26.31 -15.93
C ALA A 68 18.22 -25.44 -15.91
N ALA A 69 18.19 -24.35 -15.14
CA ALA A 69 19.37 -23.54 -14.89
C ALA A 69 20.43 -24.35 -14.13
N THR A 70 21.68 -24.28 -14.59
CA THR A 70 22.83 -24.88 -13.90
C THR A 70 23.05 -24.17 -12.55
N PRO A 71 23.37 -24.89 -11.45
CA PRO A 71 23.75 -24.24 -10.20
C PRO A 71 24.98 -23.35 -10.41
N GLN A 72 24.80 -22.03 -10.33
CA GLN A 72 25.94 -21.11 -10.29
C GLN A 72 26.69 -21.31 -8.96
N ALA A 73 28.02 -21.36 -9.04
CA ALA A 73 28.85 -21.46 -7.87
C ALA A 73 28.70 -20.20 -7.02
N GLN A 74 28.49 -20.37 -5.71
CA GLN A 74 28.52 -19.27 -4.76
C GLN A 74 29.86 -18.53 -4.88
N ALA A 75 29.81 -17.20 -4.96
CA ALA A 75 31.01 -16.38 -4.89
C ALA A 75 31.73 -16.65 -3.56
N PRO A 76 33.08 -16.71 -3.53
CA PRO A 76 33.81 -16.93 -2.30
C PRO A 76 33.51 -15.79 -1.32
N ALA A 77 33.08 -16.14 -0.11
CA ALA A 77 32.78 -15.16 0.93
C ALA A 77 34.01 -14.27 1.18
N ALA A 78 33.83 -12.95 1.07
CA ALA A 78 34.89 -12.00 1.35
C ALA A 78 35.39 -12.15 2.80
N GLU A 79 36.65 -11.80 3.04
CA GLU A 79 37.22 -11.80 4.40
C GLU A 79 36.60 -10.67 5.23
N LYS A 80 36.27 -10.92 6.50
CA LYS A 80 35.65 -9.92 7.37
C LYS A 80 36.68 -8.91 7.87
N VAL A 81 36.32 -7.63 7.82
CA VAL A 81 37.14 -6.49 8.21
C VAL A 81 36.85 -6.14 9.68
N PRO A 82 37.88 -5.93 10.55
CA PRO A 82 37.66 -5.50 11.92
C PRO A 82 37.07 -4.07 12.01
N PRO A 83 36.43 -3.70 13.13
CA PRO A 83 35.89 -2.35 13.30
C PRO A 83 37.02 -1.30 13.30
N PRO A 84 36.84 -0.14 12.66
CA PRO A 84 37.80 0.96 12.72
C PRO A 84 38.12 1.42 14.15
N GLU A 85 39.39 1.74 14.40
CA GLU A 85 39.82 2.34 15.67
C GLU A 85 39.27 3.78 15.78
N GLY A 86 38.87 4.18 16.99
CA GLY A 86 38.50 5.58 17.27
C GLY A 86 37.13 6.04 16.76
N LEU A 87 36.23 5.13 16.39
CA LEU A 87 34.82 5.48 16.12
C LEU A 87 34.20 6.18 17.33
N GLU A 88 33.67 7.39 17.11
CA GLU A 88 32.74 8.01 18.05
C GLU A 88 31.45 7.18 18.09
N ARG A 89 30.86 7.05 19.28
CA ARG A 89 29.70 6.20 19.55
C ARG A 89 28.63 6.99 20.30
N GLY A 90 27.37 6.68 20.01
CA GLY A 90 26.24 7.31 20.67
C GLY A 90 26.02 6.81 22.11
N PRO A 91 25.22 7.52 22.92
CA PRO A 91 25.02 7.21 24.34
C PRO A 91 24.41 5.82 24.62
N VAL A 92 23.69 5.19 23.67
CA VAL A 92 23.14 3.83 23.86
C VAL A 92 24.03 2.72 23.28
N SER A 93 25.16 3.06 22.66
CA SER A 93 26.10 2.09 22.07
C SER A 93 26.76 1.16 23.09
N GLU A 94 26.83 1.55 24.37
CA GLU A 94 27.35 0.71 25.47
C GLU A 94 26.34 -0.37 25.92
N ILE A 95 25.05 -0.15 25.68
CA ILE A 95 23.97 -1.10 25.97
C ILE A 95 23.99 -2.20 24.90
N PRO A 96 23.90 -3.50 25.25
CA PRO A 96 23.82 -4.58 24.26
C PRO A 96 22.63 -4.39 23.31
N PRO A 97 22.75 -4.65 21.98
CA PRO A 97 21.66 -4.42 21.04
C PRO A 97 20.31 -5.03 21.45
N VAL A 98 20.28 -6.26 21.93
CA VAL A 98 19.06 -6.95 22.38
C VAL A 98 18.36 -6.25 23.58
N GLU A 99 19.07 -5.41 24.33
CA GLU A 99 18.55 -4.60 25.44
C GLU A 99 18.11 -3.19 24.99
N ARG A 100 18.23 -2.85 23.69
CA ARG A 100 17.72 -1.60 23.10
C ARG A 100 16.32 -1.74 22.47
N VAL A 101 15.74 -2.94 22.51
CA VAL A 101 14.37 -3.16 22.03
C VAL A 101 13.39 -2.37 22.88
N ASP A 102 12.47 -1.67 22.23
CA ASP A 102 11.40 -0.89 22.86
C ASP A 102 11.90 0.17 23.87
N MET A 103 13.06 0.77 23.55
CA MET A 103 13.78 1.75 24.37
C MET A 103 13.17 3.17 24.38
N TYR A 104 12.27 3.50 23.47
CA TYR A 104 11.68 4.84 23.30
C TYR A 104 10.15 4.79 23.22
N ASP A 105 9.47 5.59 24.03
CA ASP A 105 7.99 5.64 24.08
C ASP A 105 7.32 6.31 22.86
N ALA A 106 8.07 7.09 22.06
CA ALA A 106 7.53 7.89 20.96
C ALA A 106 8.61 8.26 19.91
N PRO A 107 8.23 8.60 18.67
CA PRO A 107 9.16 9.12 17.66
C PRO A 107 9.87 10.40 18.14
N PRO A 108 11.13 10.63 17.72
CA PRO A 108 11.88 11.82 18.11
C PRO A 108 11.26 13.10 17.50
N PRO A 109 11.40 14.27 18.18
CA PRO A 109 11.03 15.56 17.60
C PRO A 109 11.88 15.85 16.36
N MET A 110 11.40 16.76 15.50
CA MET A 110 12.16 17.20 14.32
C MET A 110 13.40 17.99 14.75
N GLU A 111 14.57 17.38 14.62
CA GLU A 111 15.89 17.96 14.94
C GLU A 111 16.74 18.26 13.69
N ILE A 112 16.44 17.62 12.55
CA ILE A 112 17.11 17.89 11.28
C ILE A 112 16.57 19.15 10.59
N ASP A 113 17.37 19.70 9.68
CA ASP A 113 16.98 20.73 8.72
C ASP A 113 16.67 20.07 7.36
N PRO A 114 15.40 19.96 6.93
CA PRO A 114 15.05 19.24 5.70
C PRO A 114 15.61 19.85 4.41
N ASP A 115 16.11 21.09 4.43
CA ASP A 115 16.75 21.72 3.28
C ASP A 115 18.25 21.36 3.13
N LYS A 116 18.84 20.70 4.13
CA LYS A 116 20.20 20.18 4.08
C LYS A 116 20.31 18.77 3.49
N TYR A 117 21.54 18.42 3.10
CA TYR A 117 21.91 17.06 2.72
C TYR A 117 22.52 16.31 3.90
N TYR A 118 22.07 15.08 4.10
CA TYR A 118 22.59 14.17 5.11
C TYR A 118 23.18 12.94 4.43
N TYR A 119 24.32 12.48 4.90
CA TYR A 119 24.92 11.22 4.48
C TYR A 119 24.96 10.26 5.65
N ALA A 120 24.74 8.98 5.38
CA ALA A 120 24.95 7.92 6.36
C ALA A 120 25.99 6.93 5.83
N THR A 121 27.02 6.67 6.63
CA THR A 121 28.02 5.64 6.34
C THR A 121 27.77 4.45 7.26
N PHE A 122 27.22 3.37 6.71
CA PHE A 122 27.10 2.08 7.37
C PHE A 122 28.49 1.44 7.42
N VAL A 123 29.08 1.38 8.62
CA VAL A 123 30.38 0.77 8.85
C VAL A 123 30.16 -0.70 9.20
N THR A 124 30.49 -1.62 8.31
CA THR A 124 30.17 -3.06 8.46
C THR A 124 31.42 -3.94 8.52
N ASP A 125 31.26 -5.18 8.98
CA ASP A 125 32.32 -6.20 8.89
C ASP A 125 32.64 -6.67 7.46
N ARG A 126 31.97 -6.10 6.44
CA ARG A 126 32.30 -6.24 5.00
C ARG A 126 32.98 -5.01 4.40
N GLY A 127 33.10 -3.91 5.17
CA GLY A 127 33.54 -2.59 4.70
C GLY A 127 32.46 -1.52 4.89
N ASN A 128 32.63 -0.37 4.23
CA ASN A 128 31.69 0.75 4.35
C ASN A 128 30.72 0.79 3.16
N ILE A 129 29.44 1.08 3.45
CA ILE A 129 28.43 1.45 2.45
C ILE A 129 27.99 2.88 2.79
N LYS A 130 28.08 3.80 1.83
CA LYS A 130 27.64 5.20 2.02
C LYS A 130 26.35 5.45 1.26
N VAL A 131 25.40 6.11 1.91
CA VAL A 131 24.15 6.58 1.30
C VAL A 131 24.02 8.09 1.43
N GLN A 132 23.30 8.70 0.48
CA GLN A 132 22.72 10.04 0.62
C GLN A 132 21.27 9.89 1.07
N LEU A 133 20.87 10.60 2.12
CA LEU A 133 19.51 10.60 2.65
C LEU A 133 18.67 11.70 2.01
N PHE A 134 17.38 11.45 1.83
CA PHE A 134 16.44 12.34 1.15
C PHE A 134 15.63 13.17 2.15
N ALA A 135 16.29 13.97 2.98
CA ALA A 135 15.66 14.75 4.05
C ALA A 135 14.47 15.61 3.58
N LYS A 136 14.56 16.21 2.39
CA LYS A 136 13.48 17.00 1.78
C LYS A 136 12.29 16.19 1.24
N ARG A 137 12.43 14.87 1.08
CA ARG A 137 11.40 13.97 0.50
C ARG A 137 10.70 13.12 1.57
N ALA A 138 11.45 12.66 2.57
CA ALA A 138 10.96 11.86 3.69
C ALA A 138 11.51 12.42 5.02
N PRO A 139 11.11 13.65 5.42
CA PRO A 139 11.70 14.36 6.54
C PRO A 139 11.55 13.63 7.88
N ASN A 140 10.39 13.04 8.18
CA ASN A 140 10.17 12.36 9.46
C ASN A 140 11.00 11.06 9.53
N THR A 141 11.10 10.34 8.42
CA THR A 141 11.88 9.11 8.29
C THR A 141 13.38 9.37 8.40
N VAL A 142 13.89 10.40 7.70
CA VAL A 142 15.30 10.78 7.81
C VAL A 142 15.61 11.31 9.21
N ASN A 143 14.69 12.07 9.84
CA ASN A 143 14.85 12.53 11.22
C ASN A 143 14.95 11.35 12.21
N ASN A 144 14.01 10.40 12.10
CA ASN A 144 14.02 9.14 12.86
C ASN A 144 15.33 8.36 12.70
N PHE A 145 15.76 8.14 11.45
CA PHE A 145 16.98 7.39 11.15
C PHE A 145 18.25 8.11 11.66
N VAL A 146 18.35 9.42 11.43
CA VAL A 146 19.47 10.26 11.90
C VAL A 146 19.53 10.30 13.43
N PHE A 147 18.38 10.40 14.11
CA PHE A 147 18.30 10.30 15.56
C PHE A 147 18.80 8.94 16.05
N LEU A 148 18.23 7.82 15.59
CA LEU A 148 18.60 6.48 16.03
C LEU A 148 20.09 6.17 15.76
N ALA A 149 20.63 6.62 14.62
CA ALA A 149 22.06 6.54 14.33
C ALA A 149 22.90 7.36 15.32
N ARG A 150 22.56 8.63 15.56
CA ARG A 150 23.26 9.51 16.52
C ARG A 150 23.18 9.01 17.98
N GLN A 151 22.09 8.35 18.36
CA GLN A 151 21.99 7.71 19.68
C GLN A 151 22.87 6.45 19.81
N GLY A 152 23.31 5.86 18.69
CA GLY A 152 24.06 4.59 18.68
C GLY A 152 23.16 3.35 18.67
N PHE A 153 21.87 3.51 18.35
CA PHE A 153 20.88 2.43 18.38
C PHE A 153 21.24 1.26 17.45
N TYR A 154 21.83 1.57 16.29
CA TYR A 154 22.26 0.60 15.29
C TYR A 154 23.61 -0.07 15.58
N ASP A 155 24.35 0.36 16.59
CA ASP A 155 25.74 -0.08 16.82
C ASP A 155 25.82 -1.56 17.22
N ASN A 156 26.53 -2.35 16.42
CA ASN A 156 26.71 -3.80 16.56
C ASN A 156 25.42 -4.61 16.35
N THR A 157 24.44 -4.05 15.62
CA THR A 157 23.32 -4.81 15.04
C THR A 157 23.80 -5.63 13.84
N ILE A 158 22.91 -6.43 13.22
CA ILE A 158 23.24 -7.24 12.03
C ILE A 158 22.30 -6.96 10.86
N PHE A 159 22.77 -7.23 9.65
CA PHE A 159 21.91 -7.53 8.52
C PHE A 159 21.32 -8.94 8.72
N HIS A 160 20.13 -9.01 9.31
CA HIS A 160 19.51 -10.27 9.75
C HIS A 160 18.91 -11.09 8.60
N ARG A 161 18.59 -10.46 7.47
CA ARG A 161 17.98 -11.08 6.29
C ARG A 161 18.53 -10.42 5.03
N VAL A 162 19.14 -11.22 4.16
CA VAL A 162 19.80 -10.74 2.93
C VAL A 162 19.43 -11.71 1.81
N LEU A 163 18.48 -11.29 0.96
CA LEU A 163 17.91 -12.11 -0.09
C LEU A 163 18.50 -11.72 -1.45
N ASP A 164 19.15 -12.67 -2.10
CA ASP A 164 19.85 -12.43 -3.37
C ASP A 164 18.88 -11.98 -4.48
N GLY A 165 19.32 -11.01 -5.29
CA GLY A 165 18.47 -10.36 -6.28
C GLY A 165 17.31 -9.52 -5.74
N PHE A 166 17.17 -9.37 -4.41
CA PHE A 166 16.09 -8.59 -3.79
C PHE A 166 16.61 -7.46 -2.89
N MET A 167 17.00 -7.74 -1.63
CA MET A 167 17.44 -6.71 -0.69
C MET A 167 18.31 -7.25 0.47
N ALA A 168 18.98 -6.34 1.18
CA ALA A 168 19.59 -6.55 2.49
C ALA A 168 18.84 -5.75 3.57
N GLN A 169 18.24 -6.44 4.54
CA GLN A 169 17.45 -5.88 5.64
C GLN A 169 18.25 -5.89 6.95
N GLY A 170 18.17 -4.79 7.71
CA GLY A 170 18.83 -4.59 9.00
C GLY A 170 18.05 -3.64 9.91
N GLY A 171 18.69 -3.11 10.94
CA GLY A 171 18.09 -2.15 11.87
C GLY A 171 17.20 -2.77 12.97
N ASP A 172 17.22 -4.09 13.14
CA ASP A 172 16.62 -4.80 14.28
C ASP A 172 17.68 -5.03 15.39
N PRO A 173 17.47 -4.53 16.63
CA PRO A 173 18.39 -4.76 17.73
C PRO A 173 18.49 -6.22 18.21
N THR A 174 17.48 -7.06 17.96
CA THR A 174 17.51 -8.51 18.24
C THR A 174 18.18 -9.33 17.14
N GLY A 175 18.19 -8.81 15.91
CA GLY A 175 18.57 -9.55 14.71
C GLY A 175 17.62 -10.69 14.32
N THR A 176 16.35 -10.68 14.76
CA THR A 176 15.35 -11.73 14.48
C THR A 176 14.32 -11.34 13.41
N GLY A 177 14.29 -10.07 13.00
CA GLY A 177 13.30 -9.47 12.11
C GLY A 177 12.07 -8.89 12.81
N THR A 178 11.99 -8.91 14.15
CA THR A 178 10.78 -8.52 14.90
C THR A 178 10.98 -7.36 15.89
N GLY A 179 12.21 -7.01 16.23
CA GLY A 179 12.49 -5.89 17.14
C GLY A 179 12.32 -4.52 16.51
N GLY A 180 12.23 -3.49 17.35
CA GLY A 180 12.03 -2.09 16.97
C GLY A 180 12.43 -1.11 18.08
N PRO A 181 12.17 0.20 17.90
CA PRO A 181 12.59 1.24 18.83
C PRO A 181 11.60 1.47 19.99
N GLY A 182 10.38 0.92 19.91
CA GLY A 182 9.29 1.11 20.89
C GLY A 182 8.06 1.85 20.34
N TYR A 183 8.20 2.46 19.16
CA TYR A 183 7.14 3.21 18.48
C TYR A 183 7.03 2.83 17.00
N GLU A 184 5.92 3.27 16.39
CA GLU A 184 5.64 3.22 14.95
C GLU A 184 5.34 4.65 14.44
N PHE A 185 5.59 4.91 13.15
CA PHE A 185 5.25 6.18 12.49
C PHE A 185 4.82 6.01 11.02
N ALA A 186 4.23 7.07 10.47
CA ALA A 186 3.62 7.12 9.14
C ALA A 186 4.59 6.88 7.97
N ASP A 187 4.04 6.56 6.80
CA ASP A 187 4.79 6.50 5.54
C ASP A 187 4.91 7.87 4.85
N GLU A 188 6.00 8.07 4.10
CA GLU A 188 6.30 9.29 3.35
C GLU A 188 6.64 8.94 1.88
N PHE A 189 5.64 9.03 0.99
CA PHE A 189 5.84 8.77 -0.44
C PHE A 189 6.08 10.07 -1.22
N TYR A 190 7.10 10.07 -2.08
CA TYR A 190 7.48 11.23 -2.88
C TYR A 190 7.26 10.99 -4.38
N PRO A 191 6.54 11.86 -5.12
CA PRO A 191 6.28 11.68 -6.55
C PRO A 191 7.55 11.47 -7.37
N GLY A 192 7.58 10.39 -8.17
CA GLY A 192 8.72 10.03 -9.00
C GLY A 192 9.91 9.40 -8.25
N LEU A 193 9.78 9.11 -6.95
CA LEU A 193 10.75 8.29 -6.21
C LEU A 193 10.22 6.85 -6.10
N ASN A 194 10.62 6.01 -7.04
CA ASN A 194 10.20 4.61 -7.17
C ASN A 194 11.36 3.64 -6.95
N PHE A 195 11.05 2.37 -6.71
CA PHE A 195 11.99 1.25 -6.64
C PHE A 195 12.48 0.80 -8.04
N ASP A 196 12.93 1.75 -8.85
CA ASP A 196 13.34 1.53 -10.26
C ASP A 196 14.78 1.00 -10.44
N ARG A 197 15.58 0.94 -9.36
CA ARG A 197 17.01 0.60 -9.41
C ARG A 197 17.54 -0.03 -8.11
N PRO A 198 18.67 -0.77 -8.17
CA PRO A 198 19.42 -1.20 -6.99
C PRO A 198 19.96 -0.01 -6.16
N GLY A 199 20.30 -0.27 -4.91
CA GLY A 199 20.94 0.69 -4.01
C GLY A 199 19.98 1.67 -3.32
N LEU A 200 18.67 1.50 -3.44
CA LEU A 200 17.68 2.35 -2.76
C LEU A 200 17.51 1.89 -1.31
N LEU A 201 17.59 2.83 -0.37
CA LEU A 201 17.40 2.64 1.07
C LEU A 201 15.96 3.02 1.46
N ALA A 202 15.24 2.08 2.05
CA ALA A 202 13.85 2.24 2.43
C ALA A 202 13.51 1.61 3.79
N MET A 203 12.40 2.05 4.39
CA MET A 203 11.92 1.52 5.68
C MET A 203 11.27 0.15 5.52
N ALA A 204 11.63 -0.79 6.41
CA ALA A 204 10.88 -2.02 6.59
C ALA A 204 9.72 -1.77 7.57
N ASN A 205 8.51 -2.13 7.17
CA ASN A 205 7.29 -2.00 7.96
C ASN A 205 6.52 -3.33 8.00
N ARG A 206 5.41 -3.37 8.72
CA ARG A 206 4.48 -4.51 8.86
C ARG A 206 3.14 -4.26 8.14
N GLY A 207 3.10 -3.27 7.25
CA GLY A 207 1.91 -2.67 6.67
C GLY A 207 1.95 -1.13 6.78
N PRO A 208 0.96 -0.41 6.21
CA PRO A 208 0.97 1.04 6.14
C PRO A 208 1.11 1.71 7.52
N ASN A 209 1.95 2.74 7.60
CA ASN A 209 2.19 3.57 8.79
C ASN A 209 2.77 2.80 10.01
N THR A 210 3.51 1.71 9.76
CA THR A 210 4.20 0.93 10.82
C THR A 210 5.73 0.99 10.72
N ASN A 211 6.26 2.15 10.31
CA ASN A 211 7.72 2.37 10.22
C ASN A 211 8.34 2.50 11.62
N GLY A 212 9.54 1.96 11.81
CA GLY A 212 10.24 1.97 13.10
C GLY A 212 11.75 2.19 12.95
N SER A 213 12.55 1.20 13.36
CA SER A 213 14.01 1.25 13.21
C SER A 213 14.54 0.44 12.02
N GLN A 214 13.80 -0.57 11.56
CA GLN A 214 14.25 -1.49 10.53
C GLN A 214 14.24 -0.86 9.13
N PHE A 215 15.26 -1.17 8.35
CA PHE A 215 15.44 -0.66 6.98
C PHE A 215 15.93 -1.78 6.06
N PHE A 216 15.82 -1.56 4.75
CA PHE A 216 16.45 -2.42 3.74
C PHE A 216 17.08 -1.61 2.60
N ILE A 217 18.08 -2.20 1.94
CA ILE A 217 18.74 -1.67 0.75
C ILE A 217 18.52 -2.65 -0.41
N THR A 218 18.07 -2.18 -1.58
CA THR A 218 17.77 -3.04 -2.73
C THR A 218 19.01 -3.54 -3.48
N PHE A 219 18.95 -4.77 -4.01
CA PHE A 219 19.92 -5.35 -4.96
C PHE A 219 19.46 -5.27 -6.42
N ALA A 220 18.22 -4.89 -6.67
CA ALA A 220 17.58 -4.83 -7.98
C ALA A 220 16.46 -3.77 -7.98
N PRO A 221 15.83 -3.46 -9.13
CA PRO A 221 14.51 -2.83 -9.14
C PRO A 221 13.49 -3.72 -8.41
N THR A 222 12.62 -3.12 -7.59
CA THR A 222 11.62 -3.83 -6.77
C THR A 222 10.28 -3.10 -6.81
N GLU A 223 9.79 -2.81 -8.03
CA GLU A 223 8.64 -1.93 -8.29
C GLU A 223 7.35 -2.32 -7.54
N TRP A 224 7.18 -3.59 -7.18
CA TRP A 224 6.06 -4.05 -6.35
C TRP A 224 6.04 -3.46 -4.92
N LEU A 225 7.12 -2.81 -4.48
CA LEU A 225 7.21 -2.08 -3.20
C LEU A 225 6.81 -0.60 -3.32
N ASN A 226 6.56 -0.08 -4.53
CA ASN A 226 6.12 1.30 -4.76
C ASN A 226 4.82 1.57 -3.99
N GLY A 227 4.74 2.70 -3.28
CA GLY A 227 3.57 3.06 -2.46
C GLY A 227 3.33 2.16 -1.24
N GLN A 228 4.26 1.26 -0.89
CA GLN A 228 4.18 0.40 0.30
C GLN A 228 5.33 0.62 1.29
N HIS A 229 6.48 1.14 0.83
CA HIS A 229 7.65 1.39 1.65
C HIS A 229 8.24 2.78 1.40
N THR A 230 8.55 3.50 2.47
CA THR A 230 9.15 4.84 2.41
C THR A 230 10.61 4.77 1.97
N ILE A 231 10.93 5.27 0.77
CA ILE A 231 12.30 5.41 0.25
C ILE A 231 12.91 6.70 0.80
N PHE A 232 13.96 6.57 1.61
CA PHE A 232 14.57 7.70 2.33
C PHE A 232 16.07 7.90 2.04
N GLY A 233 16.68 7.08 1.17
CA GLY A 233 18.04 7.34 0.68
C GLY A 233 18.47 6.46 -0.51
N GLU A 234 19.70 6.65 -0.95
CA GLU A 234 20.31 5.93 -2.08
C GLU A 234 21.83 5.76 -1.88
N VAL A 235 22.38 4.60 -2.24
CA VAL A 235 23.80 4.24 -2.13
C VAL A 235 24.63 5.04 -3.14
N ILE A 236 25.69 5.69 -2.65
CA ILE A 236 26.61 6.54 -3.42
C ILE A 236 28.04 5.97 -3.47
N GLU A 237 28.45 5.22 -2.45
CA GLU A 237 29.74 4.51 -2.39
C GLU A 237 29.54 3.14 -1.71
N GLY A 238 30.35 2.15 -2.08
CA GLY A 238 30.31 0.81 -1.46
C GLY A 238 29.21 -0.11 -1.97
N ALA A 239 28.70 0.08 -3.20
CA ALA A 239 27.81 -0.89 -3.84
C ALA A 239 28.45 -2.29 -3.96
N ASP A 240 29.77 -2.36 -4.16
CA ASP A 240 30.53 -3.61 -4.15
C ASP A 240 30.72 -4.20 -2.73
N VAL A 241 30.47 -3.42 -1.66
CA VAL A 241 30.42 -3.90 -0.26
C VAL A 241 29.02 -4.44 0.05
N LEU A 242 27.98 -3.73 -0.40
CA LEU A 242 26.58 -4.19 -0.36
C LEU A 242 26.44 -5.57 -1.01
N ASP A 243 27.01 -5.78 -2.20
CA ASP A 243 27.01 -7.10 -2.87
C ASP A 243 27.76 -8.21 -2.11
N LYS A 244 28.73 -7.86 -1.25
CA LYS A 244 29.48 -8.81 -0.41
C LYS A 244 28.73 -9.19 0.87
N LEU A 245 27.56 -8.60 1.16
CA LEU A 245 26.75 -9.00 2.31
C LEU A 245 26.25 -10.45 2.16
N THR A 246 26.45 -11.21 3.22
CA THR A 246 26.20 -12.65 3.36
C THR A 246 24.73 -12.95 3.10
N ARG A 247 24.44 -13.63 1.99
CA ARG A 247 23.08 -14.08 1.66
C ARG A 247 22.57 -15.01 2.77
N ARG A 248 21.41 -14.68 3.33
CA ARG A 248 20.73 -15.42 4.39
C ARG A 248 19.23 -15.17 4.31
N ASP A 249 18.46 -16.24 4.12
CA ASP A 249 17.06 -16.26 4.53
C ASP A 249 16.96 -16.88 5.93
N PRO A 250 16.60 -16.14 7.01
CA PRO A 250 16.49 -16.72 8.35
C PRO A 250 15.42 -17.84 8.45
N ILE A 251 14.48 -17.93 7.51
CA ILE A 251 13.46 -19.00 7.45
C ILE A 251 14.08 -20.32 6.93
N GLN A 252 15.02 -20.24 5.99
CA GLN A 252 15.62 -21.41 5.32
C GLN A 252 17.03 -21.76 5.84
N GLN A 253 17.72 -20.78 6.44
CA GLN A 253 19.16 -20.80 6.75
C GLN A 253 19.43 -20.18 8.12
N ALA A 254 18.81 -20.75 9.16
CA ALA A 254 18.93 -20.27 10.53
C ALA A 254 20.39 -20.17 11.03
N ASP A 255 21.28 -21.08 10.60
CA ASP A 255 22.65 -21.19 11.10
C ASP A 255 23.66 -20.18 10.49
N ILE A 256 23.35 -19.53 9.37
CA ILE A 256 24.29 -18.63 8.67
C ILE A 256 24.33 -17.28 9.39
N GLN A 257 25.37 -16.99 10.17
CA GLN A 257 25.49 -15.71 10.88
C GLN A 257 25.49 -14.51 9.90
N GLY A 258 24.60 -13.54 10.15
CA GLY A 258 24.53 -12.28 9.39
C GLY A 258 25.72 -11.37 9.64
N ASP A 259 25.93 -10.40 8.75
CA ASP A 259 27.04 -9.46 8.84
C ASP A 259 26.77 -8.30 9.80
N THR A 260 27.79 -7.92 10.55
CA THR A 260 27.71 -6.92 11.62
C THR A 260 27.74 -5.51 11.06
N LEU A 261 26.76 -4.69 11.46
CA LEU A 261 26.79 -3.25 11.32
C LEU A 261 27.41 -2.67 12.60
N TYR A 262 28.68 -2.24 12.54
CA TYR A 262 29.40 -1.74 13.71
C TYR A 262 28.84 -0.40 14.19
N THR A 263 28.53 0.52 13.28
CA THR A 263 27.85 1.80 13.55
C THR A 263 27.33 2.45 12.26
N VAL A 264 26.55 3.52 12.39
CA VAL A 264 26.07 4.38 11.28
C VAL A 264 26.53 5.82 11.54
N ILE A 265 27.54 6.28 10.81
CA ILE A 265 28.06 7.65 10.94
C ILE A 265 27.19 8.60 10.11
N ILE A 266 26.67 9.67 10.73
CA ILE A 266 25.89 10.71 10.04
C ILE A 266 26.76 11.96 9.77
N GLU A 267 26.82 12.40 8.53
CA GLU A 267 27.46 13.66 8.11
C GLU A 267 26.41 14.66 7.59
N GLU A 268 26.58 15.96 7.90
CA GLU A 268 25.78 17.05 7.33
C GLU A 268 26.53 17.76 6.20
N SER A 269 25.79 18.24 5.20
CA SER A 269 26.34 18.99 4.07
C SER A 269 25.34 19.99 3.48
N GLU A 270 25.89 21.09 2.97
CA GLU A 270 25.16 22.10 2.20
C GLU A 270 25.03 21.70 0.69
N SER A 271 25.55 20.53 0.28
CA SER A 271 25.48 20.03 -1.11
C SER A 271 25.35 18.50 -1.26
N SER A 272 24.61 18.11 -2.30
CA SER A 272 24.49 16.74 -2.85
C SER A 272 25.80 16.24 -3.49
N ILE A 273 26.13 14.95 -3.34
CA ILE A 273 27.18 14.27 -4.14
C ILE A 273 26.61 13.18 -5.06
N LEU A 274 25.38 12.72 -4.84
CA LEU A 274 24.55 12.31 -5.98
C LEU A 274 24.56 13.46 -6.99
N PRO A 275 24.65 13.19 -8.30
CA PRO A 275 24.39 14.23 -9.28
C PRO A 275 23.02 14.84 -8.97
N THR A 276 22.87 16.16 -9.09
CA THR A 276 21.54 16.76 -9.26
C THR A 276 20.88 15.94 -10.36
N PRO A 277 19.79 15.20 -10.05
CA PRO A 277 19.40 14.07 -10.88
C PRO A 277 19.21 14.58 -12.30
N THR A 278 19.93 13.97 -13.26
CA THR A 278 19.76 14.30 -14.68
C THR A 278 18.27 14.26 -14.92
N PRO A 279 17.61 15.41 -15.23
CA PRO A 279 16.17 15.42 -15.35
C PRO A 279 15.82 14.40 -16.43
N SER A 280 15.02 13.40 -16.05
CA SER A 280 14.72 12.24 -16.90
C SER A 280 14.44 12.73 -18.31
N PRO A 281 15.15 12.22 -19.34
CA PRO A 281 15.24 12.88 -20.65
C PRO A 281 13.85 13.23 -21.13
N PRO A 282 13.52 14.54 -21.27
CA PRO A 282 12.28 15.11 -20.78
C PRO A 282 11.07 14.31 -21.23
N THR A 283 10.46 13.59 -20.28
CA THR A 283 9.09 13.06 -20.42
C THR A 283 8.26 14.23 -20.93
N PRO A 284 7.68 14.13 -22.14
CA PRO A 284 7.41 15.28 -23.01
C PRO A 284 6.50 16.27 -22.31
N THR A 285 7.10 17.35 -21.79
CA THR A 285 6.58 17.95 -20.57
C THR A 285 5.33 18.80 -20.83
N PRO A 286 4.15 18.44 -20.30
CA PRO A 286 3.02 19.35 -20.24
C PRO A 286 3.26 20.34 -19.11
N THR A 287 4.22 21.26 -19.30
CA THR A 287 4.27 22.47 -18.47
C THR A 287 3.01 23.27 -18.82
N PRO A 288 2.13 23.48 -17.85
CA PRO A 288 2.15 24.80 -17.23
C PRO A 288 2.48 24.75 -15.73
N THR A 289 2.72 25.93 -15.18
CA THR A 289 2.37 26.29 -13.79
C THR A 289 1.06 25.61 -13.36
N PRO A 290 0.86 25.24 -12.07
CA PRO A 290 -0.46 24.82 -11.58
C PRO A 290 -1.51 25.87 -11.97
N THR A 291 -2.29 25.52 -12.98
CA THR A 291 -3.36 26.34 -13.53
C THR A 291 -4.62 25.96 -12.76
N PRO A 292 -5.47 26.90 -12.32
CA PRO A 292 -6.66 26.58 -11.53
C PRO A 292 -7.71 25.73 -12.28
N PHE A 293 -7.47 25.43 -13.56
CA PHE A 293 -8.27 24.53 -14.39
C PHE A 293 -7.35 23.71 -15.31
N ALA A 294 -7.93 22.69 -15.96
CA ALA A 294 -7.32 21.98 -17.09
C ALA A 294 -6.82 22.97 -18.18
N PRO A 295 -5.80 22.60 -18.98
CA PRO A 295 -5.09 23.56 -19.84
C PRO A 295 -5.99 24.15 -20.92
N THR A 296 -5.79 25.43 -21.20
CA THR A 296 -6.59 26.25 -22.12
C THR A 296 -6.40 25.92 -23.62
N SER A 297 -5.75 24.80 -23.95
CA SER A 297 -5.59 24.32 -25.33
C SER A 297 -5.30 22.80 -25.39
N LEU A 298 -6.34 22.00 -25.21
CA LEU A 298 -6.48 20.69 -25.83
C LEU A 298 -7.62 20.82 -26.84
N GLU A 299 -7.39 20.48 -28.12
CA GLU A 299 -8.38 20.71 -29.18
C GLU A 299 -9.38 19.54 -29.27
N GLY A 300 -10.68 19.85 -29.26
CA GLY A 300 -11.77 18.87 -29.36
C GLY A 300 -12.70 18.87 -28.14
N GLU A 301 -13.77 18.09 -28.22
CA GLU A 301 -14.85 18.09 -27.23
C GLU A 301 -14.51 17.32 -25.93
N ARG A 302 -13.58 16.35 -26.01
CA ARG A 302 -13.18 15.46 -24.91
C ARG A 302 -11.65 15.49 -24.74
N PRO A 303 -11.10 16.57 -24.16
CA PRO A 303 -9.66 16.87 -24.21
C PRO A 303 -8.75 15.81 -23.57
N LEU A 304 -9.15 15.21 -22.45
CA LEU A 304 -8.32 14.23 -21.72
C LEU A 304 -8.33 12.84 -22.36
N ALA A 305 -9.37 12.50 -23.13
CA ALA A 305 -9.47 11.21 -23.84
C ALA A 305 -8.38 11.02 -24.91
N GLN A 306 -7.61 12.07 -25.22
CA GLN A 306 -6.47 12.06 -26.14
C GLN A 306 -5.13 11.82 -25.43
N LEU A 307 -5.10 11.85 -24.08
CA LEU A 307 -3.90 11.69 -23.26
C LEU A 307 -3.73 10.22 -22.83
N ASP A 308 -2.47 9.81 -22.67
CA ASP A 308 -2.16 8.47 -22.16
C ASP A 308 -2.77 8.29 -20.75
N PRO A 309 -3.22 7.08 -20.37
CA PRO A 309 -3.94 6.91 -19.10
C PRO A 309 -3.09 7.28 -17.87
N ALA A 310 -1.78 7.08 -17.95
CA ALA A 310 -0.81 7.51 -16.93
C ALA A 310 -0.61 9.03 -16.85
N GLU A 311 -0.90 9.78 -17.92
CA GLU A 311 -0.91 11.25 -17.91
C GLU A 311 -2.21 11.80 -17.34
N ARG A 312 -3.33 11.07 -17.46
CA ARG A 312 -4.61 11.43 -16.85
C ARG A 312 -4.65 11.20 -15.34
N ALA A 313 -3.86 10.25 -14.82
CA ALA A 313 -3.70 10.04 -13.40
C ALA A 313 -3.10 11.30 -12.73
N ASN A 314 -3.76 11.78 -11.67
CA ASN A 314 -3.37 12.97 -10.90
C ASN A 314 -3.27 14.29 -11.69
N TYR A 315 -4.04 14.42 -12.78
CA TYR A 315 -4.00 15.57 -13.70
C TYR A 315 -4.42 16.91 -13.08
N PHE A 316 -5.28 16.89 -12.05
CA PHE A 316 -5.88 18.08 -11.44
C PHE A 316 -5.29 18.32 -10.04
N ASN A 317 -5.09 19.59 -9.68
CA ASN A 317 -4.49 19.96 -8.39
C ASN A 317 -5.51 20.45 -7.35
N ILE A 318 -6.76 20.70 -7.76
CA ILE A 318 -7.89 21.13 -6.91
C ILE A 318 -9.20 20.56 -7.47
N PRO A 319 -10.26 20.43 -6.65
CA PRO A 319 -11.60 20.11 -7.15
C PRO A 319 -12.10 21.15 -8.18
N PRO A 320 -12.89 20.73 -9.18
CA PRO A 320 -13.47 21.65 -10.16
C PRO A 320 -14.51 22.56 -9.50
N GLU A 321 -14.61 23.80 -9.99
CA GLU A 321 -15.69 24.72 -9.60
C GLU A 321 -17.08 24.15 -9.96
N MET A 322 -18.11 24.63 -9.27
CA MET A 322 -19.49 24.21 -9.51
C MET A 322 -20.04 24.86 -10.79
N VAL A 323 -20.24 24.04 -11.82
CA VAL A 323 -20.69 24.43 -13.16
C VAL A 323 -22.04 23.83 -13.56
N ILE A 324 -22.52 22.82 -12.84
CA ILE A 324 -23.89 22.29 -12.99
C ILE A 324 -24.93 23.20 -12.33
N ASP A 325 -26.19 23.06 -12.72
CA ASP A 325 -27.34 23.61 -11.98
C ASP A 325 -27.97 22.47 -11.15
N PRO A 326 -27.88 22.48 -9.81
CA PRO A 326 -28.48 21.45 -8.95
C PRO A 326 -30.00 21.25 -9.12
N ALA A 327 -30.72 22.17 -9.78
CA ALA A 327 -32.14 22.01 -10.11
C ALA A 327 -32.40 21.28 -11.44
N GLN A 328 -31.37 21.01 -12.26
CA GLN A 328 -31.49 20.29 -13.52
C GLN A 328 -31.34 18.76 -13.31
N ARG A 329 -32.08 17.97 -14.09
CA ARG A 329 -31.93 16.50 -14.10
C ARG A 329 -30.75 16.09 -14.99
N TYR A 330 -29.76 15.47 -14.36
CA TYR A 330 -28.61 14.86 -15.04
C TYR A 330 -28.73 13.33 -15.06
N GLY A 331 -28.17 12.74 -16.11
CA GLY A 331 -27.90 11.31 -16.19
C GLY A 331 -26.56 11.07 -16.86
N ALA A 332 -26.17 9.80 -16.96
CA ALA A 332 -25.03 9.38 -17.75
C ALA A 332 -25.30 8.05 -18.45
N VAL A 333 -24.63 7.85 -19.59
CA VAL A 333 -24.48 6.53 -20.22
C VAL A 333 -23.02 6.13 -20.09
N ILE A 334 -22.77 5.07 -19.32
CA ILE A 334 -21.46 4.45 -19.16
C ILE A 334 -21.38 3.30 -20.17
N ARG A 335 -20.62 3.48 -21.25
CA ARG A 335 -20.41 2.42 -22.24
C ARG A 335 -19.29 1.50 -21.77
N THR A 336 -19.57 0.22 -21.70
CA THR A 336 -18.61 -0.83 -21.37
C THR A 336 -18.46 -1.81 -22.53
N THR A 337 -17.40 -2.63 -22.50
CA THR A 337 -17.22 -3.76 -23.43
C THR A 337 -18.30 -4.84 -23.35
N LYS A 338 -19.19 -4.81 -22.34
CA LYS A 338 -20.39 -5.66 -22.24
C LYS A 338 -21.68 -4.98 -22.74
N GLY A 339 -21.71 -3.64 -22.80
CA GLY A 339 -22.87 -2.85 -23.18
C GLY A 339 -22.98 -1.52 -22.44
N ASP A 340 -24.08 -0.81 -22.67
CA ASP A 340 -24.36 0.51 -22.07
C ASP A 340 -25.09 0.36 -20.73
N LEU A 341 -24.59 1.00 -19.68
CA LEU A 341 -25.30 1.22 -18.41
C LEU A 341 -25.89 2.63 -18.41
N THR A 342 -27.19 2.77 -18.14
CA THR A 342 -27.81 4.10 -17.96
C THR A 342 -27.88 4.44 -16.48
N VAL A 343 -27.50 5.66 -16.12
CA VAL A 343 -27.38 6.15 -14.74
C VAL A 343 -28.19 7.43 -14.55
N GLU A 344 -29.00 7.51 -13.49
CA GLU A 344 -29.57 8.75 -12.96
C GLU A 344 -28.58 9.41 -11.98
N LEU A 345 -28.47 10.74 -11.99
CA LEU A 345 -27.53 11.49 -11.14
C LEU A 345 -28.27 12.50 -10.25
N TYR A 346 -28.06 12.40 -8.94
CA TYR A 346 -28.80 13.12 -7.89
C TYR A 346 -28.21 14.50 -7.57
N ALA A 347 -28.20 15.40 -8.57
CA ALA A 347 -27.59 16.72 -8.49
C ALA A 347 -28.20 17.64 -7.42
N ASP A 348 -29.46 17.41 -7.04
CA ASP A 348 -30.18 18.12 -5.98
C ASP A 348 -29.75 17.68 -4.57
N LYS A 349 -29.20 16.46 -4.43
CA LYS A 349 -28.86 15.83 -3.15
C LYS A 349 -27.36 15.73 -2.90
N ALA A 350 -26.57 15.49 -3.95
CA ALA A 350 -25.11 15.41 -3.92
C ALA A 350 -24.48 16.30 -5.02
N PRO A 351 -24.72 17.63 -4.98
CA PRO A 351 -24.28 18.57 -6.02
C PRO A 351 -22.76 18.60 -6.23
N VAL A 352 -21.94 18.46 -5.18
CA VAL A 352 -20.47 18.46 -5.34
C VAL A 352 -19.99 17.19 -6.03
N ALA A 353 -20.51 16.03 -5.64
CA ALA A 353 -20.17 14.74 -6.23
C ALA A 353 -20.65 14.64 -7.69
N VAL A 354 -21.90 15.04 -7.99
CA VAL A 354 -22.40 15.06 -9.37
C VAL A 354 -21.64 16.09 -10.22
N ASN A 355 -21.34 17.28 -9.71
CA ASN A 355 -20.55 18.28 -10.45
C ASN A 355 -19.17 17.72 -10.83
N ASN A 356 -18.51 17.09 -9.87
CA ASN A 356 -17.20 16.47 -10.06
C ASN A 356 -17.26 15.38 -11.15
N PHE A 357 -18.24 14.47 -11.07
CA PHE A 357 -18.44 13.42 -12.06
C PHE A 357 -18.71 14.01 -13.46
N VAL A 358 -19.63 14.96 -13.57
CA VAL A 358 -19.99 15.63 -14.83
C VAL A 358 -18.80 16.33 -15.47
N VAL A 359 -17.96 17.03 -14.70
CA VAL A 359 -16.75 17.70 -15.23
C VAL A 359 -15.72 16.68 -15.72
N LEU A 360 -15.40 15.66 -14.92
CA LEU A 360 -14.44 14.61 -15.33
C LEU A 360 -14.93 13.83 -16.56
N VAL A 361 -16.22 13.49 -16.62
CA VAL A 361 -16.84 12.82 -17.77
C VAL A 361 -16.81 13.71 -19.01
N ASN A 362 -17.19 14.99 -18.92
CA ASN A 362 -17.20 15.88 -20.08
C ASN A 362 -15.78 16.11 -20.63
N LEU A 363 -14.78 16.18 -19.76
CA LEU A 363 -13.37 16.28 -20.15
C LEU A 363 -12.80 14.99 -20.76
N GLY A 364 -13.51 13.84 -20.69
CA GLY A 364 -13.05 12.56 -21.23
C GLY A 364 -12.13 11.77 -20.28
N PHE A 365 -12.12 12.08 -18.98
CA PHE A 365 -11.24 11.44 -18.00
C PHE A 365 -11.41 9.91 -17.97
N TYR A 366 -12.66 9.44 -18.02
CA TYR A 366 -13.04 8.02 -17.87
C TYR A 366 -12.96 7.19 -19.17
N ASP A 367 -12.56 7.77 -20.30
CA ASP A 367 -12.59 7.04 -21.58
C ASP A 367 -11.45 6.01 -21.68
N GLN A 368 -11.74 4.81 -22.18
CA GLN A 368 -10.82 3.66 -22.16
C GLN A 368 -10.27 3.32 -20.76
N THR A 369 -11.04 3.59 -19.69
CA THR A 369 -10.62 3.30 -18.31
C THR A 369 -10.94 1.83 -17.95
N PRO A 370 -9.96 1.04 -17.51
CA PRO A 370 -10.20 -0.36 -17.13
C PRO A 370 -11.05 -0.49 -15.86
N ILE A 371 -11.66 -1.66 -15.70
CA ILE A 371 -12.32 -2.04 -14.45
C ILE A 371 -11.25 -2.54 -13.47
N THR A 372 -10.98 -1.74 -12.43
CA THR A 372 -9.89 -1.94 -11.49
C THR A 372 -10.15 -3.08 -10.51
N LEU A 373 -11.40 -3.30 -10.10
CA LEU A 373 -11.77 -4.45 -9.28
C LEU A 373 -13.23 -4.86 -9.50
N VAL A 374 -13.48 -6.17 -9.47
CA VAL A 374 -14.84 -6.74 -9.37
C VAL A 374 -14.88 -7.63 -8.13
N ARG A 375 -15.86 -7.40 -7.26
CA ARG A 375 -16.19 -8.25 -6.10
C ARG A 375 -17.66 -8.68 -6.21
N PRO A 376 -17.97 -9.85 -6.78
CA PRO A 376 -19.36 -10.24 -7.10
C PRO A 376 -20.35 -10.15 -5.93
N ASP A 377 -19.90 -10.38 -4.69
CA ASP A 377 -20.72 -10.32 -3.48
C ASP A 377 -20.79 -8.92 -2.80
N ASP A 378 -20.29 -7.86 -3.47
CA ASP A 378 -20.05 -6.53 -2.89
C ASP A 378 -20.24 -5.41 -3.94
N SER A 379 -19.26 -5.21 -4.84
CA SER A 379 -19.19 -4.03 -5.70
C SER A 379 -18.18 -4.14 -6.85
N ILE A 380 -18.27 -3.21 -7.81
CA ILE A 380 -17.28 -2.94 -8.86
C ILE A 380 -16.55 -1.62 -8.54
N ILE A 381 -15.24 -1.56 -8.78
CA ILE A 381 -14.44 -0.34 -8.72
C ILE A 381 -13.93 0.00 -10.13
N ILE A 382 -14.19 1.24 -10.55
CA ILE A 382 -13.71 1.84 -11.80
C ILE A 382 -13.14 3.25 -11.53
N GLY A 383 -12.57 3.89 -12.54
CA GLY A 383 -12.24 5.32 -12.47
C GLY A 383 -10.79 5.67 -12.15
N VAL A 384 -9.86 4.71 -12.25
CA VAL A 384 -8.43 5.02 -12.40
C VAL A 384 -7.98 4.70 -13.82
N PRO A 385 -7.66 5.70 -14.67
CA PRO A 385 -7.31 5.45 -16.07
C PRO A 385 -6.09 4.53 -16.25
N ASP A 386 -5.05 4.68 -15.43
CA ASP A 386 -3.82 3.85 -15.46
C ASP A 386 -3.93 2.53 -14.68
N ASN A 387 -5.14 2.22 -14.16
CA ASN A 387 -5.46 1.08 -13.31
C ASN A 387 -4.70 0.98 -11.97
N ASN A 388 -4.02 2.05 -11.51
CA ASN A 388 -3.32 2.05 -10.24
C ASN A 388 -4.23 2.51 -9.09
N PRO A 389 -4.69 1.65 -8.17
CA PRO A 389 -5.63 2.04 -7.11
C PRO A 389 -5.09 3.07 -6.10
N LEU A 390 -3.81 3.44 -6.17
CA LEU A 390 -3.22 4.55 -5.40
C LEU A 390 -3.44 5.93 -6.06
N ASN A 391 -3.75 5.96 -7.35
CA ASN A 391 -3.94 7.17 -8.15
C ASN A 391 -5.41 7.64 -8.20
N ASP A 392 -5.61 8.90 -8.56
CA ASP A 392 -6.89 9.60 -8.51
C ASP A 392 -6.97 10.64 -9.65
N ALA A 393 -7.99 11.52 -9.68
CA ALA A 393 -7.90 12.72 -10.53
C ALA A 393 -6.86 13.74 -10.02
N GLY A 394 -6.40 13.62 -8.77
CA GLY A 394 -5.27 14.37 -8.20
C GLY A 394 -5.61 15.22 -6.98
N TYR A 395 -6.86 15.20 -6.54
CA TYR A 395 -7.35 15.83 -5.31
C TYR A 395 -8.20 14.83 -4.51
N LYS A 396 -8.84 15.29 -3.43
CA LYS A 396 -9.84 14.55 -2.66
C LYS A 396 -11.08 15.41 -2.47
N LEU A 397 -12.25 14.77 -2.38
CA LEU A 397 -13.54 15.44 -2.20
C LEU A 397 -14.00 15.32 -0.75
N ALA A 398 -14.67 16.34 -0.23
CA ALA A 398 -15.50 16.17 0.96
C ALA A 398 -16.77 15.38 0.56
N ALA A 399 -17.05 14.29 1.27
CA ALA A 399 -18.17 13.40 0.97
C ALA A 399 -19.52 13.99 1.40
N GLU A 400 -20.50 14.00 0.50
CA GLU A 400 -21.88 14.45 0.77
C GLU A 400 -22.65 13.30 1.42
N VAL A 401 -22.36 13.05 2.70
CA VAL A 401 -22.97 11.99 3.52
C VAL A 401 -24.22 12.47 4.27
N GLY A 402 -25.11 11.52 4.58
CA GLY A 402 -26.37 11.77 5.28
C GLY A 402 -27.52 12.25 4.38
N THR A 403 -27.38 12.10 3.07
CA THR A 403 -28.40 12.44 2.07
C THR A 403 -29.60 11.49 2.12
N ASP A 404 -30.75 11.95 1.62
CA ASP A 404 -31.97 11.17 1.44
C ASP A 404 -31.99 10.39 0.11
N ILE A 405 -30.83 9.84 -0.29
CA ILE A 405 -30.69 8.96 -1.44
C ILE A 405 -30.94 7.52 -0.97
N GLU A 406 -32.00 6.88 -1.47
CA GLU A 406 -32.24 5.45 -1.24
C GLU A 406 -31.37 4.62 -2.21
N ALA A 407 -30.12 4.40 -1.83
CA ALA A 407 -29.16 3.63 -2.62
C ALA A 407 -29.52 2.13 -2.64
N GLY A 408 -29.45 1.50 -3.83
CA GLY A 408 -29.67 0.06 -4.03
C GLY A 408 -28.58 -0.59 -4.88
N ILE A 409 -28.83 -1.81 -5.37
CA ILE A 409 -27.99 -2.44 -6.41
C ILE A 409 -27.82 -1.47 -7.59
N GLY A 410 -26.59 -1.18 -8.00
CA GLY A 410 -26.26 -0.21 -9.04
C GLY A 410 -26.04 1.22 -8.54
N ALA A 411 -26.07 1.51 -7.24
CA ALA A 411 -25.75 2.84 -6.72
C ALA A 411 -24.27 3.22 -6.94
N LEU A 412 -24.03 4.46 -7.35
CA LEU A 412 -22.70 5.06 -7.57
C LEU A 412 -22.30 5.94 -6.37
N THR A 413 -21.07 5.75 -5.90
CA THR A 413 -20.42 6.60 -4.88
C THR A 413 -18.93 6.75 -5.16
N TYR A 414 -18.33 7.86 -4.73
CA TYR A 414 -16.88 7.94 -4.58
C TYR A 414 -16.40 7.09 -3.40
N ILE A 415 -15.23 6.47 -3.52
CA ILE A 415 -14.64 5.63 -2.46
C ILE A 415 -14.14 6.52 -1.30
N PRO A 416 -14.60 6.30 -0.04
CA PRO A 416 -14.08 6.98 1.14
C PRO A 416 -12.61 6.64 1.40
N TYR A 417 -11.82 7.65 1.79
CA TYR A 417 -10.38 7.55 2.01
C TYR A 417 -9.99 7.80 3.48
N GLU A 418 -10.48 8.90 4.08
CA GLU A 418 -10.12 9.31 5.44
C GLU A 418 -11.34 9.94 6.14
N ARG A 419 -11.41 9.85 7.48
CA ARG A 419 -12.31 10.69 8.28
C ARG A 419 -11.47 11.65 9.14
N LEU A 420 -11.62 12.94 8.87
CA LEU A 420 -10.95 14.03 9.57
C LEU A 420 -11.48 14.20 11.01
N ALA A 421 -10.71 14.90 11.85
CA ALA A 421 -10.99 15.06 13.27
C ALA A 421 -12.27 15.88 13.60
N ASP A 422 -12.82 16.61 12.64
CA ASP A 422 -14.12 17.30 12.73
C ASP A 422 -15.31 16.40 12.38
N GLY A 423 -15.06 15.18 11.89
CA GLY A 423 -16.04 14.21 11.43
C GLY A 423 -16.23 14.17 9.92
N THR A 424 -15.69 15.14 9.17
CA THR A 424 -15.73 15.21 7.70
C THR A 424 -15.08 13.98 7.10
N ILE A 425 -15.68 13.40 6.06
CA ILE A 425 -15.09 12.28 5.32
C ILE A 425 -14.50 12.82 4.03
N MET A 426 -13.24 12.50 3.78
CA MET A 426 -12.59 12.72 2.50
C MET A 426 -12.72 11.45 1.66
N SER A 427 -13.13 11.60 0.41
CA SER A 427 -13.24 10.53 -0.59
C SER A 427 -12.29 10.76 -1.77
N SER A 428 -12.09 9.72 -2.57
CA SER A 428 -11.50 9.81 -3.90
C SER A 428 -12.24 10.84 -4.78
N SER A 429 -11.52 11.43 -5.74
CA SER A 429 -12.08 12.33 -6.74
C SER A 429 -12.42 11.66 -8.08
N SER A 430 -11.90 10.46 -8.36
CA SER A 430 -12.20 9.71 -9.58
C SER A 430 -12.62 8.25 -9.36
N GLN A 431 -12.22 7.60 -8.28
CA GLN A 431 -12.56 6.19 -8.05
C GLN A 431 -14.03 6.03 -7.68
N LEU A 432 -14.77 5.35 -8.53
CA LEU A 432 -16.19 5.08 -8.39
C LEU A 432 -16.41 3.64 -7.94
N LEU A 433 -17.20 3.48 -6.89
CA LEU A 433 -17.79 2.21 -6.50
C LEU A 433 -19.21 2.14 -7.08
N ILE A 434 -19.51 1.05 -7.78
CA ILE A 434 -20.86 0.66 -8.20
C ILE A 434 -21.28 -0.55 -7.37
N ALA A 435 -22.37 -0.44 -6.61
CA ALA A 435 -22.83 -1.51 -5.72
C ALA A 435 -23.41 -2.71 -6.52
N LEU A 436 -23.04 -3.94 -6.14
CA LEU A 436 -23.62 -5.18 -6.70
C LEU A 436 -24.69 -5.81 -5.77
N ILE A 437 -24.68 -5.42 -4.50
CA ILE A 437 -25.72 -5.73 -3.51
C ILE A 437 -26.39 -4.44 -3.03
N ASP A 438 -27.59 -4.53 -2.46
CA ASP A 438 -28.23 -3.35 -1.84
C ASP A 438 -27.39 -2.84 -0.65
N PRO A 439 -26.94 -1.58 -0.65
CA PRO A 439 -26.23 -1.01 0.50
C PRO A 439 -27.09 -1.01 1.77
N PRO A 440 -26.50 -1.27 2.96
CA PRO A 440 -27.23 -1.06 4.22
C PRO A 440 -27.53 0.43 4.40
N ALA A 441 -28.66 0.78 5.01
CA ALA A 441 -29.10 2.17 5.17
C ALA A 441 -28.09 3.06 5.94
N GLU A 442 -27.26 2.44 6.78
CA GLU A 442 -26.16 3.10 7.48
C GLU A 442 -25.03 3.59 6.54
N ALA A 443 -24.93 3.04 5.33
CA ALA A 443 -23.90 3.38 4.34
C ALA A 443 -23.92 4.86 3.95
N ASN A 444 -25.09 5.51 3.89
CA ASN A 444 -25.21 6.95 3.61
C ASN A 444 -24.43 7.83 4.61
N ASN A 445 -24.10 7.33 5.81
CA ASN A 445 -23.29 8.07 6.80
C ASN A 445 -21.77 7.98 6.54
N THR A 446 -21.37 7.28 5.47
CA THR A 446 -19.98 6.98 5.11
C THR A 446 -19.69 7.20 3.62
N PHE A 447 -20.66 6.90 2.75
CA PHE A 447 -20.54 6.98 1.30
C PHE A 447 -21.32 8.18 0.74
N SER A 448 -20.68 8.92 -0.18
CA SER A 448 -21.28 10.02 -0.93
C SER A 448 -21.97 9.46 -2.16
N PHE A 449 -23.08 8.73 -1.97
CA PHE A 449 -23.89 8.27 -3.10
C PHE A 449 -24.37 9.48 -3.90
N PHE A 450 -24.25 9.41 -5.23
CA PHE A 450 -24.57 10.53 -6.12
C PHE A 450 -25.28 10.12 -7.41
N GLY A 451 -25.46 8.81 -7.65
CA GLY A 451 -26.22 8.31 -8.78
C GLY A 451 -26.61 6.84 -8.63
N GLN A 452 -27.35 6.33 -9.60
CA GLN A 452 -27.95 5.00 -9.58
C GLN A 452 -28.09 4.47 -11.01
N VAL A 453 -27.60 3.25 -11.28
CA VAL A 453 -27.86 2.56 -12.55
C VAL A 453 -29.36 2.23 -12.62
N THR A 454 -30.01 2.69 -13.70
CA THR A 454 -31.45 2.51 -13.96
C THR A 454 -31.76 1.57 -15.12
N ASP A 455 -30.78 1.29 -15.98
CA ASP A 455 -30.88 0.34 -17.10
C ASP A 455 -29.53 -0.38 -17.32
N GLY A 456 -29.57 -1.65 -17.72
CA GLY A 456 -28.39 -2.51 -17.87
C GLY A 456 -27.84 -3.11 -16.56
N LEU A 457 -28.62 -3.14 -15.47
CA LEU A 457 -28.21 -3.68 -14.17
C LEU A 457 -27.70 -5.14 -14.24
N GLU A 458 -28.23 -5.94 -15.17
CA GLU A 458 -27.79 -7.31 -15.41
C GLU A 458 -26.33 -7.38 -15.89
N LEU A 459 -25.88 -6.42 -16.70
CA LEU A 459 -24.52 -6.37 -17.27
C LEU A 459 -23.46 -6.22 -16.18
N LEU A 460 -23.80 -5.61 -15.04
CA LEU A 460 -22.89 -5.47 -13.89
C LEU A 460 -22.37 -6.82 -13.39
N ASN A 461 -23.15 -7.89 -13.54
CA ASN A 461 -22.75 -9.25 -13.15
C ASN A 461 -21.89 -9.97 -14.22
N GLU A 462 -21.77 -9.40 -15.42
CA GLU A 462 -20.95 -9.92 -16.52
C GLU A 462 -19.60 -9.18 -16.66
N LEU A 463 -19.44 -8.04 -15.97
CA LEU A 463 -18.20 -7.25 -15.99
C LEU A 463 -17.07 -7.95 -15.23
N THR A 464 -15.86 -7.83 -15.77
CA THR A 464 -14.62 -8.42 -15.26
C THR A 464 -13.49 -7.38 -15.27
N THR A 465 -12.34 -7.68 -14.66
CA THR A 465 -11.15 -6.83 -14.77
C THR A 465 -10.44 -6.91 -16.14
N GLU A 466 -10.99 -7.67 -17.09
CA GLU A 466 -10.58 -7.63 -18.52
C GLU A 466 -11.43 -6.64 -19.33
N ASP A 467 -12.53 -6.13 -18.75
CA ASP A 467 -13.41 -5.16 -19.38
C ASP A 467 -12.96 -3.71 -19.15
N VAL A 468 -13.37 -2.82 -20.05
CA VAL A 468 -13.10 -1.38 -19.96
C VAL A 468 -14.38 -0.56 -20.08
N ILE A 469 -14.37 0.60 -19.44
CA ILE A 469 -15.26 1.72 -19.74
C ILE A 469 -14.75 2.34 -21.05
N GLU A 470 -15.45 2.10 -22.16
CA GLU A 470 -15.03 2.62 -23.46
C GLU A 470 -15.15 4.15 -23.48
N SER A 471 -16.28 4.67 -22.98
CA SER A 471 -16.51 6.09 -22.75
C SER A 471 -17.70 6.32 -21.80
N ILE A 472 -17.79 7.52 -21.21
CA ILE A 472 -18.99 7.97 -20.48
C ILE A 472 -19.53 9.24 -21.14
N THR A 473 -20.85 9.33 -21.34
CA THR A 473 -21.53 10.53 -21.87
C THR A 473 -22.54 11.05 -20.85
N ILE A 474 -22.49 12.34 -20.50
CA ILE A 474 -23.53 13.00 -19.69
C ILE A 474 -24.76 13.29 -20.54
N THR A 475 -25.94 13.06 -19.98
CA THR A 475 -27.23 13.51 -20.51
C THR A 475 -27.83 14.55 -19.59
N THR A 476 -28.49 15.55 -20.17
CA THR A 476 -29.26 16.57 -19.44
C THR A 476 -30.69 16.56 -19.93
N SER A 477 -31.63 16.76 -19.01
CA SER A 477 -33.04 17.00 -19.33
C SER A 477 -33.53 18.22 -18.56
N ASP A 478 -34.34 19.04 -19.22
CA ASP A 478 -35.10 20.08 -18.53
C ASP A 478 -35.98 19.41 -17.47
N ALA A 479 -35.94 19.90 -16.23
CA ALA A 479 -36.84 19.45 -15.20
C ALA A 479 -38.27 19.81 -15.64
N ALA A 480 -39.06 18.79 -16.01
CA ALA A 480 -40.44 18.98 -16.44
C ALA A 480 -41.21 19.70 -15.33
N ALA A 481 -41.90 20.78 -15.69
CA ALA A 481 -42.68 21.57 -14.73
C ALA A 481 -43.96 20.81 -14.33
N GLU A 482 -43.90 20.12 -13.19
CA GLU A 482 -45.03 19.56 -12.45
C GLU A 482 -45.61 20.54 -11.41
#